data_AF-A0A4Q3DVI0-F1
#
_entry.id   AF-A0A4Q3DVI0-F1
#
_cell.length_a   1.000
_cell.length_b   1.000
_cell.length_c   1.000
_cell.angle_alpha   90.00
_cell.angle_beta   90.00
_cell.angle_gamma   90.00
#
_symmetry.space_group_name_H-M   'P 1'
#
loop_
_entity.id
_entity.type
_entity.pdbx_description
1 polymer ?
#
loop_
_entity_poly.entity_id
_entity_poly.type
_entity_poly.pdbx_seq_one_letter_code
_entity_poly.pdbx_strand_id
1 'polypeptide(L)'
;MGLFDFLTGSKSAAPGAVKLPATSLRTALLALNRETSPWQVRDGAPEGCDLVAEWKIVDARWYEIFAKASLSKAFKVLMKFDEARGEVRAVDQEWTVEWRAGVPNLSLSAEAFRGQKVEMSFGAAVGFREDFSPGVIYEYRFATKEIKEPLQSAVTGSGWSWKGVAFGKL
;
A
#
# COMPACT_ATOMS: atom_id res chain seq x y z
N MET A 1 -5.38 -5.83 22.14
CA MET A 1 -5.08 -4.70 21.25
C MET A 1 -5.73 -3.44 21.81
N GLY A 2 -5.01 -2.33 21.91
CA GLY A 2 -5.58 -1.07 22.40
C GLY A 2 -6.33 -0.30 21.31
N LEU A 3 -7.19 0.64 21.70
CA LEU A 3 -7.93 1.52 20.78
C LEU A 3 -6.98 2.29 19.83
N PHE A 4 -5.78 2.64 20.31
CA PHE A 4 -4.75 3.36 19.54
C PHE A 4 -4.06 2.47 18.48
N ASP A 5 -3.94 1.17 18.73
CA ASP A 5 -3.39 0.23 17.74
C ASP A 5 -4.38 0.04 16.59
N PHE A 6 -5.68 0.01 16.88
CA PHE A 6 -6.73 -0.02 15.87
C PHE A 6 -6.69 1.21 14.96
N LEU A 7 -6.58 2.42 15.54
CA LEU A 7 -6.52 3.68 14.78
C LEU A 7 -5.27 3.80 13.88
N THR A 8 -4.15 3.23 14.31
CA THR A 8 -2.89 3.24 13.55
C THR A 8 -2.72 2.02 12.64
N GLY A 9 -3.67 1.07 12.67
CA GLY A 9 -3.56 -0.22 11.99
C GLY A 9 -2.37 -1.06 12.47
N SER A 10 -1.86 -0.82 13.68
CA SER A 10 -0.73 -1.56 14.24
C SER A 10 -1.13 -3.02 14.53
N LYS A 11 -0.27 -3.98 14.20
CA LYS A 11 -0.50 -5.42 14.45
C LYS A 11 0.77 -6.05 15.00
N SER A 12 0.69 -6.63 16.19
CA SER A 12 1.82 -7.36 16.77
C SER A 12 2.00 -8.73 16.11
N ALA A 13 3.25 -9.20 16.06
CA ALA A 13 3.52 -10.60 15.77
C ALA A 13 2.83 -11.53 16.80
N ALA A 14 2.58 -12.78 16.41
CA ALA A 14 2.03 -13.77 17.33
C ALA A 14 3.00 -13.98 18.52
N PRO A 15 2.50 -14.13 19.75
CA PRO A 15 3.35 -14.42 20.91
C PRO A 15 4.19 -15.68 20.66
N GLY A 16 5.51 -15.58 20.83
CA GLY A 16 6.44 -16.69 20.58
C GLY A 16 6.79 -16.95 19.11
N ALA A 17 6.33 -16.12 18.17
CA ALA A 17 6.77 -16.21 16.78
C ALA A 17 8.27 -15.95 16.66
N VAL A 18 8.97 -16.81 15.93
CA VAL A 18 10.39 -16.62 15.63
C VAL A 18 10.53 -15.51 14.60
N LYS A 19 11.25 -14.44 14.95
CA LYS A 19 11.56 -13.34 14.04
C LYS A 19 12.49 -13.84 12.93
N LEU A 20 12.02 -13.83 11.69
CA LEU A 20 12.84 -14.15 10.52
C LEU A 20 13.87 -13.04 10.24
N PRO A 21 14.97 -13.35 9.53
CA PRO A 21 15.91 -12.32 9.05
C PRO A 21 15.22 -11.25 8.20
N ALA A 22 15.72 -10.01 8.25
CA ALA A 22 15.17 -8.90 7.48
C ALA A 22 15.19 -9.14 5.96
N THR A 23 16.16 -9.90 5.46
CA THR A 23 16.23 -10.33 4.05
C THR A 23 15.07 -11.24 3.66
N SER A 24 14.67 -12.16 4.54
CA SER A 24 13.51 -13.03 4.34
C SER A 24 12.22 -12.23 4.35
N LEU A 25 12.08 -11.28 5.28
CA LEU A 25 10.96 -10.33 5.32
C LEU A 25 10.86 -9.52 4.03
N ARG A 26 11.98 -8.96 3.54
CA ARG A 26 12.03 -8.21 2.28
C ARG A 26 11.56 -9.05 1.11
N THR A 27 12.02 -10.30 1.05
CA THR A 27 11.66 -11.26 -0.01
C THR A 27 10.17 -11.57 0.04
N ALA A 28 9.61 -11.81 1.23
CA ALA A 28 8.19 -12.06 1.41
C ALA A 28 7.31 -10.87 0.97
N LEU A 29 7.72 -9.64 1.29
CA LEU A 29 7.00 -8.43 0.89
C LEU A 29 7.07 -8.20 -0.62
N LEU A 30 8.22 -8.43 -1.26
CA LEU A 30 8.35 -8.31 -2.71
C LEU A 30 7.59 -9.40 -3.48
N ALA A 31 7.43 -10.58 -2.89
CA ALA A 31 6.66 -11.69 -3.46
C ALA A 31 5.14 -11.42 -3.49
N LEU A 32 4.66 -10.35 -2.83
CA LEU A 32 3.25 -9.92 -2.93
C LEU A 32 2.92 -9.32 -4.31
N ASN A 33 3.93 -8.93 -5.08
CA ASN A 33 3.73 -8.42 -6.43
C ASN A 33 3.08 -9.45 -7.33
N ARG A 34 1.98 -9.04 -7.97
CA ARG A 34 1.30 -9.80 -9.02
C ARG A 34 1.14 -8.92 -10.24
N GLU A 35 1.27 -9.52 -11.42
CA GLU A 35 1.07 -8.79 -12.68
C GLU A 35 -0.34 -8.21 -12.77
N THR A 36 -1.32 -8.97 -12.30
CA THR A 36 -2.76 -8.62 -12.28
C THR A 36 -3.18 -7.70 -11.14
N SER A 37 -2.27 -7.38 -10.20
CA SER A 37 -2.59 -6.46 -9.09
C SER A 37 -2.48 -5.00 -9.54
N PRO A 38 -3.43 -4.12 -9.16
CA PRO A 38 -3.34 -2.67 -9.41
C PRO A 38 -2.33 -1.95 -8.52
N TRP A 39 -1.63 -2.67 -7.63
CA TRP A 39 -0.59 -2.12 -6.76
C TRP A 39 0.67 -2.99 -6.81
N GLN A 40 1.77 -2.43 -6.33
CA GLN A 40 3.07 -3.08 -6.29
C GLN A 40 3.85 -2.72 -5.02
N VAL A 41 4.80 -3.56 -4.65
CA VAL A 41 5.88 -3.28 -3.70
C VAL A 41 7.17 -3.11 -4.48
N ARG A 42 7.86 -2.00 -4.26
CA ARG A 42 9.16 -1.71 -4.88
C ARG A 42 10.17 -1.23 -3.85
N ASP A 43 11.40 -1.09 -4.30
CA ASP A 43 12.47 -0.48 -3.52
C ASP A 43 12.10 0.96 -3.11
N GLY A 44 12.37 1.29 -1.83
CA GLY A 44 12.01 2.55 -1.21
C GLY A 44 13.15 3.57 -1.13
N ALA A 45 14.33 3.30 -1.71
CA ALA A 45 15.45 4.22 -1.68
C ALA A 45 15.11 5.65 -2.14
N PRO A 46 14.28 5.89 -3.18
CA PRO A 46 13.88 7.24 -3.56
C PRO A 46 13.11 8.00 -2.47
N GLU A 47 12.42 7.29 -1.59
CA GLU A 47 11.67 7.83 -0.44
C GLU A 47 12.45 7.78 0.88
N GLY A 48 13.68 7.25 0.87
CA GLY A 48 14.52 7.09 2.05
C GLY A 48 14.01 6.02 3.03
N CYS A 49 13.33 4.99 2.54
CA CYS A 49 12.84 3.86 3.31
C CYS A 49 13.24 2.52 2.64
N ASP A 50 12.97 1.39 3.29
CA ASP A 50 13.38 0.08 2.77
C ASP A 50 12.51 -0.36 1.59
N LEU A 51 11.18 -0.17 1.71
CA LEU A 51 10.21 -0.55 0.68
C LEU A 51 9.06 0.44 0.60
N VAL A 52 8.47 0.56 -0.58
CA VAL A 52 7.23 1.31 -0.82
C VAL A 52 6.21 0.40 -1.48
N ALA A 53 5.01 0.34 -0.90
CA ALA A 53 3.86 -0.22 -1.58
C ALA A 53 2.99 0.90 -2.14
N GLU A 54 2.60 0.83 -3.42
CA GLU A 54 1.89 1.91 -4.10
C GLU A 54 0.93 1.39 -5.17
N TRP A 55 -0.11 2.15 -5.47
CA TRP A 55 -0.90 1.92 -6.69
C TRP A 55 -0.02 2.12 -7.93
N LYS A 56 -0.22 1.29 -8.96
CA LYS A 56 0.46 1.37 -10.26
C LYS A 56 -0.07 2.51 -11.13
N ILE A 57 -0.27 3.69 -10.55
CA ILE A 57 -0.92 4.85 -11.20
C ILE A 57 -0.14 5.36 -12.41
N VAL A 58 1.16 5.04 -12.51
CA VAL A 58 2.04 5.37 -13.65
C VAL A 58 2.27 4.20 -14.62
N ASP A 59 1.58 3.07 -14.42
CA ASP A 59 1.61 1.93 -15.34
C ASP A 59 0.51 2.08 -16.40
N ALA A 60 0.92 2.14 -17.68
CA ALA A 60 0.03 2.32 -18.81
C ALA A 60 -1.08 1.26 -18.90
N ARG A 61 -0.85 0.04 -18.39
CA ARG A 61 -1.87 -1.02 -18.36
C ARG A 61 -3.07 -0.65 -17.47
N TRP A 62 -2.84 0.20 -16.48
CA TRP A 62 -3.85 0.57 -15.48
C TRP A 62 -4.48 1.95 -15.72
N TYR A 63 -3.94 2.75 -16.64
CA TYR A 63 -4.42 4.11 -16.91
C TYR A 63 -5.92 4.16 -17.21
N GLU A 64 -6.38 3.35 -18.17
CA GLU A 64 -7.78 3.33 -18.54
C GLU A 64 -8.69 2.89 -17.39
N ILE A 65 -8.26 1.93 -16.58
CA ILE A 65 -9.04 1.43 -15.45
C ILE A 65 -9.17 2.52 -14.39
N PHE A 66 -8.06 3.12 -13.97
CA PHE A 66 -8.07 4.16 -12.94
C PHE A 66 -8.79 5.42 -13.40
N ALA A 67 -8.65 5.81 -14.68
CA ALA A 67 -9.38 6.92 -15.26
C ALA A 67 -10.90 6.66 -15.30
N LYS A 68 -11.32 5.47 -15.73
CA LYS A 68 -12.75 5.06 -15.69
C LYS A 68 -13.30 5.02 -14.28
N ALA A 69 -12.45 4.69 -13.30
CA ALA A 69 -12.81 4.69 -11.88
C ALA A 69 -12.83 6.07 -11.23
N SER A 70 -12.50 7.12 -11.99
CA SER A 70 -12.39 8.48 -11.49
C SER A 70 -11.51 8.55 -10.24
N LEU A 71 -10.41 7.78 -10.24
CA LEU A 71 -9.50 7.71 -9.10
C LEU A 71 -8.86 9.09 -8.90
N SER A 72 -9.29 9.81 -7.86
CA SER A 72 -8.83 11.19 -7.61
C SER A 72 -7.66 11.26 -6.64
N LYS A 73 -7.32 10.15 -5.98
CA LYS A 73 -6.23 10.06 -5.01
C LYS A 73 -5.38 8.81 -5.21
N ALA A 74 -4.09 9.01 -5.11
CA ALA A 74 -3.09 7.97 -5.00
C ALA A 74 -2.72 7.70 -3.54
N PHE A 75 -2.15 6.53 -3.30
CA PHE A 75 -1.78 6.06 -1.97
C PHE A 75 -0.47 5.28 -2.05
N LYS A 76 0.41 5.54 -1.07
CA LYS A 76 1.66 4.84 -0.79
C LYS A 76 1.67 4.40 0.67
N VAL A 77 2.29 3.25 0.93
CA VAL A 77 2.76 2.84 2.25
C VAL A 77 4.27 2.77 2.21
N LEU A 78 4.94 3.67 2.91
CA LEU A 78 6.39 3.66 3.07
C LEU A 78 6.70 2.78 4.28
N MET A 79 7.61 1.83 4.11
CA MET A 79 7.98 0.85 5.13
C MET A 79 9.46 0.95 5.45
N LYS A 80 9.77 0.95 6.74
CA LYS A 80 11.14 0.87 7.25
C LYS A 80 11.27 -0.27 8.25
N PHE A 81 12.32 -1.05 8.16
CA PHE A 81 12.59 -2.17 9.04
C PHE A 81 13.38 -1.70 10.26
N ASP A 82 12.84 -1.94 11.45
CA ASP A 82 13.54 -1.77 12.72
C ASP A 82 13.93 -3.16 13.23
N GLU A 83 15.13 -3.61 12.85
CA GLU A 83 15.60 -4.94 13.22
C GLU A 83 15.78 -5.11 14.74
N ALA A 84 16.18 -4.04 15.43
CA ALA A 84 16.41 -4.06 16.87
C ALA A 84 15.12 -4.36 17.64
N ARG A 85 14.00 -3.77 17.20
CA ARG A 85 12.68 -3.98 17.79
C ARG A 85 11.90 -5.14 17.16
N GLY A 86 12.31 -5.61 15.98
CA GLY A 86 11.58 -6.61 15.22
C GLY A 86 10.24 -6.09 14.72
N GLU A 87 10.20 -4.83 14.30
CA GLU A 87 9.00 -4.18 13.77
C GLU A 87 9.23 -3.53 12.41
N VAL A 88 8.19 -3.50 11.60
CA VAL A 88 8.11 -2.70 10.37
C VAL A 88 7.34 -1.44 10.70
N ARG A 89 8.04 -0.31 10.62
CA ARG A 89 7.45 1.02 10.82
C ARG A 89 6.87 1.50 9.49
N ALA A 90 5.58 1.76 9.46
CA ALA A 90 4.85 2.12 8.25
C ALA A 90 4.21 3.51 8.36
N VAL A 91 4.29 4.29 7.29
CA VAL A 91 3.59 5.56 7.16
C VAL A 91 2.88 5.62 5.81
N ASP A 92 1.65 6.11 5.83
CA ASP A 92 0.85 6.28 4.65
C ASP A 92 1.14 7.65 4.03
N GLN A 93 1.21 7.71 2.71
CA GLN A 93 1.27 8.94 1.93
C GLN A 93 0.15 8.97 0.90
N GLU A 94 -0.51 10.12 0.76
CA GLU A 94 -1.58 10.33 -0.23
C GLU A 94 -1.32 11.61 -1.01
N TRP A 95 -1.69 11.60 -2.29
CA TRP A 95 -1.67 12.79 -3.14
C TRP A 95 -2.80 12.72 -4.18
N THR A 96 -3.17 13.89 -4.73
CA THR A 96 -4.21 14.00 -5.74
C THR A 96 -3.71 13.54 -7.11
N VAL A 97 -4.58 12.87 -7.86
CA VAL A 97 -4.34 12.48 -9.25
C VAL A 97 -5.38 13.14 -10.13
N GLU A 98 -4.92 13.88 -11.13
CA GLU A 98 -5.77 14.41 -12.18
C GLU A 98 -5.62 13.56 -13.43
N TRP A 99 -6.70 13.32 -14.16
CA TRP A 99 -6.66 12.59 -15.43
C TRP A 99 -6.91 13.55 -16.59
N ARG A 100 -6.03 13.53 -17.60
CA ARG A 100 -6.20 14.29 -18.85
C ARG A 100 -6.14 13.34 -20.02
N ALA A 101 -7.25 13.24 -20.76
CA ALA A 101 -7.40 12.31 -21.90
C ALA A 101 -7.02 10.85 -21.54
N GLY A 102 -7.35 10.39 -20.33
CA GLY A 102 -7.04 9.03 -19.86
C GLY A 102 -5.60 8.81 -19.39
N VAL A 103 -4.74 9.83 -19.46
CA VAL A 103 -3.36 9.79 -18.96
C VAL A 103 -3.30 10.48 -17.59
N PRO A 104 -2.57 9.92 -16.60
CA PRO A 104 -2.43 10.56 -15.30
C PRO A 104 -1.55 11.80 -15.42
N ASN A 105 -2.07 12.94 -14.97
CA ASN A 105 -1.32 14.13 -14.67
C ASN A 105 -1.10 14.17 -13.15
N LEU A 106 0.13 13.87 -12.73
CA LEU A 106 0.52 13.96 -11.33
C LEU A 106 0.79 15.43 -10.99
N SER A 107 -0.26 16.20 -10.67
CA SER A 107 -0.07 17.46 -9.99
C SER A 107 0.31 17.15 -8.54
N LEU A 108 1.56 17.41 -8.17
CA LEU A 108 1.96 17.59 -6.77
C LEU A 108 1.30 18.87 -6.22
N SER A 109 -0.03 18.97 -6.27
CA SER A 109 -0.76 20.05 -5.63
C SER A 109 -0.68 19.81 -4.13
N ALA A 110 0.30 20.46 -3.48
CA ALA A 110 0.49 20.88 -2.08
C ALA A 110 -0.11 20.10 -0.87
N GLU A 111 -1.14 19.27 -1.01
CA GLU A 111 -1.74 18.46 0.05
C GLU A 111 -1.25 17.01 -0.03
N ALA A 112 0.07 16.81 0.06
CA ALA A 112 0.62 15.50 0.35
C ALA A 112 0.33 15.18 1.82
N PHE A 113 -0.67 14.34 2.09
CA PHE A 113 -0.88 13.85 3.44
C PHE A 113 0.21 12.82 3.76
N ARG A 114 0.78 12.90 4.96
CA ARG A 114 1.71 11.90 5.51
C ARG A 114 1.31 11.57 6.94
N GLY A 115 0.95 10.33 7.20
CA GLY A 115 0.52 9.88 8.53
C GLY A 115 -0.07 8.48 8.50
N GLN A 116 -0.91 8.13 9.48
CA GLN A 116 -1.74 6.92 9.43
C GLN A 116 -3.19 7.32 9.24
N LYS A 117 -3.88 6.66 8.29
CA LYS A 117 -5.32 6.81 8.11
C LYS A 117 -6.01 5.46 8.25
N VAL A 118 -7.16 5.50 8.92
CA VAL A 118 -8.13 4.42 8.87
C VAL A 118 -8.74 4.46 7.47
N GLU A 119 -8.60 3.34 6.77
CA GLU A 119 -9.33 2.88 5.59
C GLU A 119 -10.08 3.95 4.77
N MET A 120 -9.60 4.19 3.55
CA MET A 120 -10.23 5.10 2.59
C MET A 120 -10.51 4.37 1.28
N SER A 121 -11.60 4.75 0.61
CA SER A 121 -11.91 4.36 -0.78
C SER A 121 -11.78 5.61 -1.67
N PHE A 122 -11.05 5.51 -2.77
CA PHE A 122 -10.62 6.69 -3.56
C PHE A 122 -11.28 6.86 -4.93
N GLY A 123 -12.21 5.97 -5.28
CA GLY A 123 -12.82 5.96 -6.61
C GLY A 123 -14.19 5.30 -6.62
N ALA A 124 -14.86 5.45 -7.76
CA ALA A 124 -16.08 4.71 -8.03
C ALA A 124 -15.76 3.23 -8.21
N ALA A 125 -16.74 2.41 -7.86
CA ALA A 125 -16.73 0.99 -8.19
C ALA A 125 -16.74 0.83 -9.71
N VAL A 126 -15.63 0.34 -10.26
CA VAL A 126 -15.52 -0.01 -11.68
C VAL A 126 -15.20 -1.47 -11.75
N GLY A 127 -15.82 -2.16 -12.70
CA GLY A 127 -15.41 -3.52 -12.92
C GLY A 127 -14.60 -3.75 -14.17
N PHE A 128 -13.58 -4.56 -13.94
CA PHE A 128 -12.62 -5.07 -14.88
C PHE A 128 -12.33 -6.50 -14.48
N ARG A 129 -11.78 -7.28 -15.42
CA ARG A 129 -11.19 -8.57 -15.07
C ARG A 129 -9.72 -8.42 -14.78
N GLU A 130 -9.21 -9.21 -13.84
CA GLU A 130 -7.78 -9.29 -13.53
C GLU A 130 -6.91 -9.61 -14.75
N ASP A 131 -7.44 -10.33 -15.74
CA ASP A 131 -6.78 -10.70 -17.00
C ASP A 131 -7.12 -9.77 -18.18
N PHE A 132 -7.89 -8.70 -17.94
CA PHE A 132 -8.37 -7.76 -18.96
C PHE A 132 -9.20 -8.38 -20.10
N SER A 133 -9.71 -9.62 -19.95
CA SER A 133 -10.49 -10.30 -20.98
C SER A 133 -12.00 -9.95 -20.95
N PRO A 134 -12.78 -10.23 -22.02
CA PRO A 134 -14.22 -9.86 -22.07
C PRO A 134 -15.15 -10.73 -21.21
N GLY A 135 -15.80 -10.15 -20.18
CA GLY A 135 -16.94 -10.71 -19.43
C GLY A 135 -16.92 -10.41 -17.91
N VAL A 136 -17.38 -11.32 -17.02
CA VAL A 136 -17.68 -11.07 -15.57
C VAL A 136 -16.84 -9.97 -14.94
N ILE A 137 -17.53 -8.90 -14.58
CA ILE A 137 -17.01 -7.59 -14.18
C ILE A 137 -16.91 -7.60 -12.66
N TYR A 138 -15.69 -7.56 -12.09
CA TYR A 138 -15.51 -7.49 -10.64
C TYR A 138 -15.64 -6.04 -10.18
N GLU A 139 -16.60 -5.72 -9.32
CA GLU A 139 -16.70 -4.38 -8.73
C GLU A 139 -15.46 -4.09 -7.88
N TYR A 140 -14.51 -3.31 -8.42
CA TYR A 140 -13.28 -2.98 -7.73
C TYR A 140 -13.41 -1.63 -7.04
N ARG A 141 -13.19 -1.62 -5.74
CA ARG A 141 -13.14 -0.39 -4.94
C ARG A 141 -11.71 -0.19 -4.49
N PHE A 142 -11.01 0.75 -5.14
CA PHE A 142 -9.65 1.14 -4.78
C PHE A 142 -9.60 1.61 -3.33
N ALA A 143 -9.23 0.67 -2.46
CA ALA A 143 -9.27 0.83 -1.01
C ALA A 143 -7.90 0.55 -0.42
N THR A 144 -7.48 1.36 0.55
CA THR A 144 -6.15 1.23 1.16
C THR A 144 -5.89 -0.16 1.78
N LYS A 145 -6.95 -0.85 2.21
CA LYS A 145 -6.87 -2.21 2.78
C LYS A 145 -6.32 -3.25 1.80
N GLU A 146 -6.55 -3.09 0.50
CA GLU A 146 -6.07 -4.03 -0.52
C GLU A 146 -4.54 -4.06 -0.59
N ILE A 147 -3.90 -2.96 -0.18
CA ILE A 147 -2.46 -2.86 -0.01
C ILE A 147 -2.08 -3.22 1.44
N LYS A 148 -2.74 -2.63 2.45
CA LYS A 148 -2.33 -2.75 3.86
C LYS A 148 -2.49 -4.16 4.42
N GLU A 149 -3.57 -4.88 4.11
CA GLU A 149 -3.84 -6.21 4.68
C GLU A 149 -2.81 -7.27 4.23
N PRO A 150 -2.46 -7.40 2.93
CA PRO A 150 -1.42 -8.33 2.50
C PRO A 150 -0.05 -8.00 3.10
N LEU A 151 0.31 -6.71 3.18
CA LEU A 151 1.57 -6.27 3.81
C LEU A 151 1.61 -6.67 5.28
N GLN A 152 0.59 -6.29 6.05
CA GLN A 152 0.51 -6.62 7.47
C GLN A 152 0.57 -8.13 7.70
N SER A 153 -0.13 -8.92 6.88
CA SER A 153 -0.12 -10.38 6.99
C SER A 153 1.25 -10.99 6.69
N ALA A 154 1.96 -10.48 5.69
CA ALA A 154 3.31 -10.92 5.37
C ALA A 154 4.31 -10.55 6.48
N VAL A 155 4.18 -9.35 7.06
CA VAL A 155 5.00 -8.89 8.18
C VAL A 155 4.78 -9.78 9.41
N THR A 156 3.54 -9.94 9.85
CA THR A 156 3.23 -10.75 11.05
C THR A 156 3.51 -12.23 10.83
N GLY A 157 3.28 -12.76 9.63
CA GLY A 157 3.66 -14.12 9.24
C GLY A 157 5.17 -14.37 9.26
N SER A 158 5.98 -13.32 9.14
CA SER A 158 7.45 -13.38 9.26
C SER A 158 7.95 -13.25 10.70
N GLY A 159 7.05 -13.17 11.69
CA GLY A 159 7.40 -12.95 13.10
C GLY A 159 7.77 -11.51 13.43
N TRP A 160 7.46 -10.56 12.54
CA TRP A 160 7.66 -9.12 12.76
C TRP A 160 6.36 -8.44 13.16
N SER A 161 6.46 -7.34 13.93
CA SER A 161 5.28 -6.52 14.24
C SER A 161 5.10 -5.41 13.21
N TRP A 162 3.86 -5.11 12.82
CA TRP A 162 3.52 -3.94 12.02
C TRP A 162 3.21 -2.75 12.92
N LYS A 163 3.95 -1.65 12.77
CA LYS A 163 3.75 -0.44 13.55
C LYS A 163 3.37 0.74 12.65
N GLY A 164 2.13 1.19 12.74
CA GLY A 164 1.69 2.41 12.08
C GLY A 164 2.24 3.65 12.78
N VAL A 165 2.96 4.50 12.04
CA VAL A 165 3.54 5.75 12.54
C VAL A 165 2.68 6.93 12.08
N ALA A 166 1.90 7.48 13.00
CA ALA A 166 1.02 8.63 12.71
C ALA A 166 1.80 9.96 12.61
N PHE A 167 2.85 10.13 13.42
CA PHE A 167 3.71 11.31 13.45
C PHE A 167 5.15 10.88 13.77
N GLY A 168 6.15 11.38 13.01
CA GLY A 168 7.58 11.11 13.23
C GLY A 168 8.36 10.72 11.99
N LYS A 169 9.71 10.69 12.10
CA LYS A 169 10.57 10.16 11.06
C LYS A 169 10.43 8.63 10.99
N LEU A 170 10.37 8.10 9.76
CA LEU A 170 10.62 6.69 9.49
C LEU A 170 12.03 6.35 9.95
#